data_AF-A0A0V8E9Y7-F1
#
_entry.id   AF-A0A0V8E9Y7-F1
#
_cell.length_a   1.000
_cell.length_b   1.000
_cell.length_c   1.000
_cell.angle_alpha   90.00
_cell.angle_beta   90.00
_cell.angle_gamma   90.00
#
_symmetry.space_group_name_H-M   'P 1'
#
loop_
_entity.id
_entity.type
_entity.pdbx_description
1 polymer ?
#
loop_
_entity_poly.entity_id
_entity_poly.type
_entity_poly.pdbx_seq_one_letter_code
_entity_poly.pdbx_strand_id
1 'polypeptide(L)'
;MEENEPKIKATERLKTDLGIDVNKATGLIEDAVILVLDYTNQDKMLDSMWLYARQLATITFNRESTEGESSRSEGGVSQSFIEDIPLNIQRGLNRYRLGKVVSFYAPDET
;
A
#
# COMPACT_ATOMS: atom_id res chain seq x y z
N MET A 1 7.04 14.35 -19.75
CA MET A 1 8.01 14.42 -18.64
C MET A 1 7.20 14.80 -17.41
N GLU A 2 6.46 13.85 -16.85
CA GLU A 2 5.37 14.14 -15.89
C GLU A 2 5.14 12.98 -14.89
N GLU A 3 5.99 11.94 -14.91
CA GLU A 3 5.81 10.75 -14.06
C GLU A 3 6.24 10.98 -12.60
N ASN A 4 6.94 12.08 -12.30
CA ASN A 4 7.52 12.34 -10.97
C ASN A 4 6.70 13.31 -10.10
N GLU A 5 5.77 14.06 -10.67
CA GLU A 5 4.97 15.05 -9.93
C GLU A 5 4.12 14.43 -8.80
N PRO A 6 3.39 13.32 -9.00
CA PRO A 6 2.60 12.72 -7.93
C PRO A 6 3.48 12.09 -6.83
N LYS A 7 4.65 11.56 -7.20
CA LYS A 7 5.64 11.00 -6.25
C LYS A 7 6.16 12.07 -5.30
N ILE A 8 6.61 13.21 -5.85
CA ILE A 8 7.15 14.34 -5.07
C ILE A 8 6.08 14.90 -4.14
N LYS A 9 4.86 15.09 -4.63
CA LYS A 9 3.74 15.58 -3.82
C LYS A 9 3.39 14.62 -2.68
N ALA A 10 3.48 13.31 -2.92
CA ALA A 10 3.20 12.30 -1.91
C ALA A 10 4.28 12.29 -0.81
N THR A 11 5.56 12.37 -1.18
CA THR A 11 6.68 12.42 -0.22
C THR A 11 6.69 13.71 0.59
N GLU A 12 6.45 14.87 -0.03
CA GLU A 12 6.34 16.15 0.67
C GLU A 12 5.22 16.14 1.70
N ARG A 13 4.04 15.62 1.34
CA ARG A 13 2.94 15.48 2.30
C ARG A 13 3.27 14.53 3.43
N LEU A 14 3.85 13.36 3.14
CA LEU A 14 4.23 12.39 4.17
C LEU A 14 5.24 12.99 5.16
N LYS A 15 6.20 13.77 4.65
CA LYS A 15 7.16 14.52 5.46
C LYS A 15 6.45 15.46 6.44
N THR A 16 5.45 16.21 5.96
CA THR A 16 4.66 17.11 6.82
C THR A 16 3.79 16.35 7.82
N ASP A 17 3.15 15.25 7.39
CA ASP A 17 2.22 14.46 8.22
C ASP A 17 2.94 13.77 9.39
N LEU A 18 4.14 13.20 9.15
CA LEU A 18 4.91 12.43 10.14
C LEU A 18 6.05 13.21 10.80
N GLY A 19 6.41 14.39 10.26
CA GLY A 19 7.54 15.18 10.77
C GLY A 19 8.91 14.52 10.57
N ILE A 20 9.06 13.64 9.57
CA ILE A 20 10.29 12.87 9.31
C ILE A 20 11.21 13.52 8.28
N ASP A 21 12.43 13.01 8.16
CA ASP A 21 13.36 13.43 7.09
C ASP A 21 12.88 12.99 5.70
N VAL A 22 13.26 13.76 4.68
CA VAL A 22 12.92 13.52 3.27
C VAL A 22 13.40 12.14 2.83
N ASN A 23 14.62 11.74 3.24
CA ASN A 23 15.19 10.44 2.87
C ASN A 23 14.39 9.27 3.43
N LYS A 24 13.88 9.41 4.66
CA LYS A 24 13.03 8.38 5.28
C LYS A 24 11.64 8.36 4.61
N ALA A 25 11.08 9.53 4.31
CA ALA A 25 9.81 9.62 3.58
C ALA A 25 9.89 9.02 2.18
N THR A 26 10.99 9.20 1.45
CA THR A 26 11.18 8.62 0.11
C THR A 26 11.23 7.10 0.17
N GLY A 27 11.99 6.52 1.11
CA GLY A 27 12.06 5.06 1.25
C GLY A 27 10.71 4.43 1.57
N LEU A 28 9.99 4.99 2.56
CA LEU A 28 8.66 4.49 2.94
C LEU A 28 7.64 4.56 1.80
N ILE A 29 7.70 5.60 0.97
CA ILE A 29 6.83 5.70 -0.20
C ILE A 29 7.23 4.69 -1.28
N GLU A 30 8.52 4.45 -1.51
CA GLU A 30 8.99 3.47 -2.48
C GLU A 30 8.55 2.04 -2.11
N ASP A 31 8.73 1.65 -0.85
CA ASP A 31 8.28 0.35 -0.33
C ASP A 31 6.76 0.22 -0.45
N ALA A 32 6.02 1.26 -0.07
CA ALA A 32 4.56 1.27 -0.18
C ALA A 32 4.07 1.19 -1.63
N VAL A 33 4.79 1.80 -2.59
CA VAL A 33 4.44 1.71 -4.01
C VAL A 33 4.64 0.29 -4.53
N ILE A 34 5.75 -0.37 -4.17
CA ILE A 34 6.01 -1.76 -4.56
C ILE A 34 4.86 -2.67 -4.09
N LEU A 35 4.47 -2.55 -2.82
CA LEU A 35 3.35 -3.33 -2.25
C LEU A 35 2.02 -3.08 -2.96
N VAL A 36 1.73 -1.82 -3.30
CA VAL A 36 0.48 -1.46 -3.99
C VAL A 36 0.47 -1.99 -5.44
N LEU A 37 1.59 -1.93 -6.15
CA LEU A 37 1.71 -2.47 -7.51
C LEU A 37 1.58 -3.99 -7.52
N ASP A 38 2.25 -4.67 -6.58
CA ASP A 38 2.15 -6.12 -6.38
C ASP A 38 0.70 -6.54 -6.11
N TYR A 39 0.01 -5.87 -5.18
CA TYR A 39 -1.38 -6.16 -4.85
C TYR A 39 -2.35 -5.96 -6.03
N THR A 40 -2.15 -4.89 -6.81
CA THR A 40 -3.02 -4.56 -7.93
C THR A 40 -2.65 -5.28 -9.23
N ASN A 41 -1.49 -5.97 -9.26
CA ASN A 41 -0.89 -6.54 -10.46
C ASN A 41 -0.77 -5.51 -11.59
N GLN A 42 -0.37 -4.28 -11.27
CA GLN A 42 -0.16 -3.23 -12.25
C GLN A 42 1.33 -2.92 -12.44
N ASP A 43 1.73 -2.59 -13.66
CA ASP A 43 3.10 -2.18 -13.98
C ASP A 43 3.37 -0.69 -13.69
N LYS A 44 2.31 0.12 -13.60
CA LYS A 44 2.40 1.57 -13.44
C LYS A 44 1.45 2.09 -12.38
N MET A 45 1.90 3.11 -11.65
CA MET A 45 1.14 3.71 -10.58
C MET A 45 0.16 4.77 -11.12
N LEU A 46 -1.13 4.65 -10.82
CA LEU A 46 -2.11 5.69 -11.15
C LEU A 46 -2.12 6.80 -10.10
N ASP A 47 -2.49 8.02 -10.48
CA ASP A 47 -2.55 9.20 -9.60
C ASP A 47 -3.36 8.97 -8.32
N SER A 48 -4.49 8.29 -8.44
CA SER A 48 -5.36 7.96 -7.30
C SER A 48 -4.76 6.92 -6.34
N MET A 49 -3.79 6.11 -6.80
CA MET A 49 -3.19 5.06 -5.99
C MET A 49 -2.15 5.61 -5.00
N TRP A 50 -1.56 6.78 -5.28
CA TRP A 50 -0.59 7.44 -4.39
C TRP A 50 -1.17 7.79 -3.02
N LEU A 51 -2.49 7.99 -2.95
CA LEU A 51 -3.19 8.18 -1.68
C LEU A 51 -3.06 6.93 -0.79
N TYR A 52 -3.24 5.75 -1.37
CA TYR A 52 -3.15 4.48 -0.65
C TYR A 52 -1.70 4.16 -0.28
N ALA A 53 -0.73 4.46 -1.15
CA ALA A 53 0.69 4.31 -0.83
C ALA A 53 1.09 5.20 0.37
N ARG A 54 0.61 6.46 0.44
CA ARG A 54 0.87 7.33 1.59
C ARG A 54 0.25 6.79 2.89
N GLN A 55 -0.98 6.29 2.82
CA GLN A 55 -1.65 5.68 3.98
C GLN A 55 -0.89 4.44 4.46
N LEU A 56 -0.43 3.59 3.53
CA LEU A 56 0.36 2.40 3.85
C LEU A 56 1.69 2.80 4.50
N ALA A 57 2.42 3.77 3.93
CA ALA A 57 3.66 4.30 4.50
C ALA A 57 3.48 4.84 5.93
N THR A 58 2.36 5.50 6.22
CA THR A 58 2.02 5.99 7.57
C THR A 58 1.84 4.83 8.55
N ILE A 59 1.15 3.77 8.12
CA ILE A 59 0.91 2.59 8.95
C ILE A 59 2.21 1.83 9.19
N THR A 60 3.04 1.63 8.16
CA THR A 60 4.36 0.99 8.30
C THR A 60 5.25 1.74 9.28
N PHE A 61 5.33 3.08 9.17
CA PHE A 61 6.11 3.90 10.09
C PHE A 61 5.61 3.81 11.55
N ASN A 62 4.29 3.83 11.75
CA ASN A 62 3.71 3.68 13.07
C ASN A 62 3.97 2.28 13.66
N ARG A 63 3.96 1.23 12.82
CA ARG A 63 4.30 -0.14 13.22
C ARG A 63 5.76 -0.24 13.67
N GLU A 64 6.71 0.25 12.86
CA GLU A 64 8.14 0.32 13.23
C GLU A 64 8.35 1.00 14.59
N SER A 65 7.57 2.07 14.84
CA SER A 65 7.67 2.83 16.09
C SER A 65 7.03 2.10 17.30
N THR A 66 6.05 1.22 17.06
CA THR A 66 5.29 0.51 18.11
C THR A 66 5.94 -0.81 18.53
N GLU A 67 6.87 -1.36 17.74
CA GLU A 67 7.57 -2.62 18.05
C GLU A 67 8.32 -2.56 19.40
N GLY A 68 8.70 -1.36 19.87
CA GLY A 68 9.34 -1.15 21.17
C GLY A 68 8.40 -1.15 22.39
N GLU A 69 7.07 -1.04 22.21
CA GLU A 69 6.08 -1.01 23.30
C GLU A 69 5.13 -2.23 23.33
N SER A 70 5.39 -3.23 22.50
CA SER A 70 4.47 -4.35 22.22
C SER A 70 4.41 -5.47 23.28
N SER A 71 4.71 -5.18 24.55
CA SER A 71 4.42 -6.09 25.67
C SER A 71 3.45 -5.44 26.66
N ARG A 72 2.26 -5.10 26.18
CA ARG A 72 1.07 -4.98 27.04
C ARG A 72 -0.05 -5.79 26.42
N SER A 73 -0.25 -6.97 26.98
CA SER A 73 -1.35 -7.88 26.66
C SER A 73 -2.65 -7.33 27.25
N GLU A 74 -3.32 -6.42 26.55
CA GLU A 74 -4.73 -6.13 26.84
C GLU A 74 -5.60 -7.26 26.27
N GLY A 75 -5.82 -8.28 27.12
CA GLY A 75 -7.05 -9.06 27.20
C GLY A 75 -7.78 -9.45 25.91
N GLY A 76 -7.27 -10.43 25.16
CA GLY A 76 -8.12 -11.30 24.34
C GLY A 76 -8.55 -10.78 22.95
N VAL A 77 -7.99 -9.68 22.45
CA VAL A 77 -8.20 -9.27 21.06
C VAL A 77 -7.14 -9.90 20.16
N SER A 78 -7.51 -10.97 19.46
CA SER A 78 -6.71 -11.51 18.36
C SER A 78 -6.72 -10.53 17.19
N GLN A 79 -5.77 -9.60 17.14
CA GLN A 79 -5.50 -8.86 15.92
C GLN A 79 -4.80 -9.82 14.95
N SER A 80 -5.45 -10.17 13.84
CA SER A 80 -4.83 -10.97 12.80
C SER A 80 -3.79 -10.12 12.07
N PHE A 81 -2.52 -10.23 12.47
CA PHE A 81 -1.39 -9.44 11.95
C PHE A 81 -0.89 -9.87 10.55
N ILE A 82 -1.68 -10.64 9.79
CA ILE A 82 -1.20 -11.40 8.61
C ILE A 82 -1.48 -10.71 7.27
N GLU A 83 -2.11 -9.53 7.24
CA GLU A 83 -2.28 -8.79 5.99
C GLU A 83 -1.28 -7.62 5.90
N ASP A 84 -0.33 -7.69 4.95
CA ASP A 84 0.64 -6.62 4.66
C ASP A 84 -0.05 -5.30 4.32
N ILE A 85 -1.24 -5.36 3.70
CA ILE A 85 -2.08 -4.21 3.39
C ILE A 85 -3.37 -4.30 4.23
N PRO A 86 -3.71 -3.28 5.04
CA PRO A 86 -4.95 -3.23 5.80
C PRO A 86 -6.23 -3.28 4.94
N LEU A 87 -7.29 -3.94 5.44
CA LEU A 87 -8.56 -4.16 4.73
C LEU A 87 -9.23 -2.87 4.21
N ASN A 88 -9.09 -1.75 4.93
CA ASN A 88 -9.60 -0.45 4.49
C ASN A 88 -8.93 0.04 3.20
N ILE A 89 -7.63 -0.19 3.06
CA ILE A 89 -6.85 0.16 1.87
C ILE A 89 -7.14 -0.82 0.73
N GLN A 90 -7.20 -2.13 1.04
CA GLN A 90 -7.53 -3.18 0.07
C GLN A 90 -8.85 -2.90 -0.67
N ARG A 91 -9.91 -2.49 0.06
CA ARG A 91 -11.21 -2.14 -0.55
C ARG A 91 -11.10 -1.01 -1.58
N GLY A 92 -10.21 -0.05 -1.36
CA GLY A 92 -9.91 1.02 -2.31
C GLY A 92 -9.13 0.50 -3.53
N LEU A 93 -8.12 -0.33 -3.28
CA LEU A 93 -7.23 -0.90 -4.30
C LEU A 93 -7.89 -1.95 -5.19
N ASN A 94 -8.89 -2.67 -4.70
CA ASN A 94 -9.61 -3.69 -5.46
C ASN A 94 -10.17 -3.20 -6.79
N ARG A 95 -10.50 -1.90 -6.92
CA ARG A 95 -10.98 -1.29 -8.17
C ARG A 95 -9.90 -1.20 -9.26
N TYR A 96 -8.64 -1.22 -8.86
CA TYR A 96 -7.49 -1.11 -9.74
C TYR A 96 -6.85 -2.46 -10.04
N ARG A 97 -7.34 -3.55 -9.43
CA ARG A 97 -6.75 -4.88 -9.59
C ARG A 97 -7.04 -5.42 -11.00
N LEU A 98 -5.99 -5.76 -11.74
CA LEU A 98 -6.13 -6.45 -13.02
C LEU A 98 -6.51 -7.91 -12.77
N GLY A 99 -7.68 -8.32 -13.26
CA GLY A 99 -8.10 -9.72 -13.21
C GLY A 99 -7.33 -10.55 -14.22
N LYS A 100 -6.88 -11.75 -13.81
CA LYS A 100 -6.31 -12.73 -14.75
C LYS A 100 -7.42 -13.24 -15.65
N VAL A 101 -7.31 -13.02 -16.96
CA VAL A 101 -8.21 -13.63 -17.95
C VAL A 101 -7.87 -15.11 -18.03
N VAL A 102 -8.81 -15.97 -17.64
CA VAL A 102 -8.73 -17.40 -17.91
C VAL A 102 -9.54 -17.67 -19.17
N SER A 103 -8.88 -18.20 -20.20
CA SER A 103 -9.59 -18.65 -21.41
C SER A 103 -10.41 -19.88 -21.06
N PHE A 104 -11.73 -19.75 -21.04
CA PHE A 104 -12.60 -20.91 -21.09
C PHE A 104 -12.60 -21.44 -22.52
N TYR A 105 -12.00 -22.61 -22.73
CA TYR A 105 -12.20 -23.35 -23.97
C TYR A 105 -13.64 -23.88 -23.96
N ALA A 106 -14.51 -23.26 -24.76
CA ALA A 106 -15.79 -23.87 -25.08
C ALA A 106 -15.50 -25.03 -26.03
N PRO A 107 -15.84 -26.29 -25.67
CA PRO A 107 -15.76 -27.37 -26.63
C PRO A 107 -16.78 -27.08 -27.75
N ASP A 108 -16.31 -27.01 -29.00
CA ASP A 108 -17.21 -26.96 -30.15
C ASP A 108 -18.10 -28.21 -30.10
N GLU A 109 -19.42 -27.99 -30.02
CA GLU A 109 -20.41 -29.06 -29.97
C GLU A 109 -20.26 -29.96 -31.22
N THR A 110 -20.03 -31.25 -31.01
CA THR A 110 -19.92 -32.31 -32.05
C THR A 110 -21.25 -32.67 -32.69
#